data_AF-A0A9P8B9D1-F1
#
_entry.id   AF-A0A9P8B9D1-F1
#
_cell.length_a   1.000
_cell.length_b   1.000
_cell.length_c   1.000
_cell.angle_alpha   90.00
_cell.angle_beta   90.00
_cell.angle_gamma   90.00
#
_symmetry.space_group_name_H-M   'P 1'
#
loop_
_entity.id
_entity.type
_entity.pdbx_description
1 polymer ?
#
loop_
_entity_poly.entity_id
_entity_poly.type
_entity_poly.pdbx_seq_one_letter_code
_entity_poly.pdbx_strand_id
1 'polypeptide(L)'
;MRLGRTGDRTTTIINLAGILWMQFGLTRDRSDLNQSIEYYREALNLIPGEHQDRPALLYNLAVSLHTRFEKTEDKNDIDNVIEYYREAVNLRPEGHQDMPELLSSLGLALRVRSRLTGDRSDFDQGIEYQCEAISLLPERQ
;
A
#
# COMPACT_ATOMS: atom_id res chain seq x y z
N MET A 1 19.37 -10.55 23.85
CA MET A 1 18.26 -9.59 23.65
C MET A 1 18.83 -8.29 23.11
N ARG A 2 18.61 -7.97 21.82
CA ARG A 2 19.12 -6.76 21.15
C ARG A 2 18.02 -6.06 20.32
N LEU A 3 16.78 -6.11 20.79
CA LEU A 3 15.59 -5.62 20.06
C LEU A 3 15.40 -4.09 20.11
N GLY A 4 16.25 -3.33 20.81
CA GLY A 4 16.03 -1.89 21.01
C GLY A 4 16.61 -0.94 19.95
N ARG A 5 17.56 -1.37 19.09
CA ARG A 5 18.22 -0.47 18.11
C ARG A 5 17.69 -0.61 16.68
N THR A 6 17.13 -1.75 16.34
CA THR A 6 16.55 -2.00 15.02
C THR A 6 15.20 -1.29 14.88
N GLY A 7 14.38 -1.24 15.94
CA GLY A 7 13.10 -0.51 15.91
C GLY A 7 13.27 0.98 15.61
N ASP A 8 14.21 1.65 16.26
CA ASP A 8 14.47 3.09 16.08
C ASP A 8 14.96 3.43 14.65
N ARG A 9 15.83 2.58 14.10
CA ARG A 9 16.30 2.73 12.71
C ARG A 9 15.16 2.52 11.71
N THR A 10 14.37 1.47 11.88
CA THR A 10 13.25 1.18 10.99
C THR A 10 12.22 2.30 11.00
N THR A 11 11.78 2.75 12.19
CA THR A 11 10.82 3.85 12.31
C THR A 11 11.33 5.13 11.63
N THR A 12 12.61 5.43 11.79
CA THR A 12 13.24 6.57 11.11
C THR A 12 13.20 6.42 9.57
N ILE A 13 13.47 5.22 9.04
CA ILE A 13 13.39 4.94 7.59
C ILE A 13 11.96 5.10 7.08
N ILE A 14 10.96 4.56 7.79
CA ILE A 14 9.54 4.67 7.42
C ILE A 14 9.12 6.14 7.37
N ASN A 15 9.49 6.93 8.38
CA ASN A 15 9.15 8.34 8.44
C ASN A 15 9.83 9.13 7.30
N LEU A 16 11.09 8.84 7.00
CA LEU A 16 11.80 9.47 5.89
C LEU A 16 11.14 9.15 4.54
N ALA A 17 10.74 7.90 4.31
CA ALA A 17 10.02 7.51 3.12
C ALA A 17 8.70 8.30 2.95
N GLY A 18 7.93 8.44 4.04
CA GLY A 18 6.71 9.26 4.05
C GLY A 18 6.96 10.73 3.72
N ILE A 19 8.02 11.32 4.29
CA ILE A 19 8.41 12.71 3.99
C ILE A 19 8.77 12.87 2.51
N LEU A 20 9.52 11.94 1.93
CA LEU A 20 9.89 11.97 0.51
C LEU A 20 8.67 11.82 -0.40
N TRP A 21 7.72 10.95 -0.06
CA TRP A 21 6.46 10.85 -0.79
C TRP A 21 5.66 12.16 -0.74
N MET A 22 5.57 12.81 0.42
CA MET A 22 4.93 14.12 0.55
C MET A 22 5.67 15.20 -0.26
N GLN A 23 7.00 15.20 -0.22
CA GLN A 23 7.84 16.13 -0.97
C GLN A 23 7.63 15.98 -2.47
N PHE A 24 7.57 14.75 -2.99
CA PHE A 24 7.19 14.48 -4.38
C PHE A 24 5.83 15.12 -4.73
N GLY A 25 4.85 15.09 -3.84
CA GLY A 25 3.55 15.75 -4.05
C GLY A 25 3.68 17.25 -4.32
N LEU A 26 4.64 17.91 -3.66
CA LEU A 26 4.92 19.34 -3.77
C LEU A 26 5.83 19.68 -4.96
N THR A 27 6.91 18.93 -5.16
CA THR A 27 7.97 19.23 -6.14
C THR A 27 7.73 18.56 -7.50
N ARG A 28 6.98 17.46 -7.51
CA ARG A 28 6.86 16.51 -8.63
C ARG A 28 8.20 15.88 -9.05
N ASP A 29 9.22 15.95 -8.19
CA ASP A 29 10.52 15.34 -8.46
C ASP A 29 10.44 13.81 -8.31
N ARG A 30 10.61 13.11 -9.44
CA ARG A 30 10.52 11.64 -9.48
C ARG A 30 11.60 10.96 -8.63
N SER A 31 12.71 11.63 -8.33
CA SER A 31 13.74 11.09 -7.46
C SER A 31 13.23 10.93 -6.03
N ASP A 32 12.45 11.88 -5.51
CA ASP A 32 11.81 11.80 -4.20
C ASP A 32 10.87 10.58 -4.11
N LEU A 33 10.05 10.36 -5.14
CA LEU A 33 9.14 9.20 -5.19
C LEU A 33 9.89 7.87 -5.24
N ASN A 34 10.93 7.76 -6.08
CA ASN A 34 11.72 6.54 -6.17
C ASN A 34 12.46 6.27 -4.85
N GLN A 35 13.00 7.30 -4.21
CA GLN A 35 13.69 7.15 -2.94
C GLN A 35 12.73 6.74 -1.80
N SER A 36 11.50 7.27 -1.80
CA SER A 36 10.43 6.81 -0.90
C SER A 36 10.18 5.30 -1.04
N ILE A 37 10.01 4.81 -2.28
CA ILE A 37 9.79 3.38 -2.57
C ILE A 37 10.96 2.52 -2.06
N GLU A 38 12.19 2.95 -2.31
CA GLU A 38 13.38 2.20 -1.87
C GLU A 38 13.50 2.15 -0.33
N TYR A 39 13.21 3.24 0.37
CA TYR A 39 13.20 3.24 1.83
C TYR A 39 12.06 2.40 2.42
N TYR A 40 10.86 2.44 1.85
CA TYR A 40 9.79 1.56 2.29
C TYR A 40 10.12 0.07 2.06
N ARG A 41 10.78 -0.27 0.95
CA ARG A 41 11.30 -1.63 0.70
C ARG A 41 12.38 -2.03 1.71
N GLU A 42 13.31 -1.13 2.02
CA GLU A 42 14.32 -1.38 3.06
C GLU A 42 13.65 -1.65 4.41
N ALA A 43 12.71 -0.79 4.83
CA ALA A 43 11.97 -0.98 6.07
C ALA A 43 11.23 -2.33 6.10
N LEU A 44 10.63 -2.75 4.99
CA LEU A 44 9.88 -4.01 4.91
C LEU A 44 10.77 -5.23 5.09
N ASN A 45 12.02 -5.15 4.61
CA ASN A 45 13.05 -6.18 4.79
C ASN A 45 13.61 -6.22 6.23
N LEU A 46 13.49 -5.12 6.99
CA LEU A 46 14.00 -5.02 8.36
C LEU A 46 12.99 -5.48 9.41
N ILE A 47 11.69 -5.44 9.12
CA ILE A 47 10.65 -5.85 10.07
C ILE A 47 10.23 -7.31 9.90
N PRO A 48 9.99 -8.05 10.99
CA PRO A 48 9.37 -9.37 10.93
C PRO A 48 7.98 -9.35 10.28
N GLY A 49 7.55 -10.49 9.74
CA GLY A 49 6.22 -10.64 9.15
C GLY A 49 5.07 -10.36 10.11
N GLU A 50 5.26 -10.63 11.41
CA GLU A 50 4.25 -10.46 12.46
C GLU A 50 4.30 -9.06 13.13
N HIS A 51 5.10 -8.14 12.59
CA HIS A 51 5.25 -6.81 13.18
C HIS A 51 3.96 -5.99 13.04
N GLN A 52 3.52 -5.35 14.12
CA GLN A 52 2.25 -4.58 14.16
C GLN A 52 2.17 -3.47 13.10
N ASP A 53 3.29 -2.83 12.77
CA ASP A 53 3.34 -1.74 11.78
C ASP A 53 3.43 -2.24 10.32
N ARG A 54 3.58 -3.55 10.10
CA ARG A 54 3.75 -4.13 8.76
C ARG A 54 2.59 -3.82 7.80
N PRO A 55 1.30 -3.91 8.20
CA PRO A 55 0.20 -3.57 7.31
C PRO A 55 0.23 -2.12 6.84
N ALA A 56 0.56 -1.18 7.74
CA ALA A 56 0.67 0.24 7.39
C ALA A 56 1.85 0.51 6.45
N LEU A 57 2.98 -0.17 6.67
CA LEU A 57 4.13 -0.08 5.78
C LEU A 57 3.83 -0.60 4.37
N LEU A 58 3.18 -1.77 4.27
CA LEU A 58 2.75 -2.36 3.00
C LEU A 58 1.79 -1.43 2.25
N TYR A 59 0.82 -0.84 2.97
CA TYR A 59 -0.10 0.15 2.42
C TYR A 59 0.64 1.35 1.84
N ASN A 60 1.55 1.96 2.58
CA ASN A 60 2.30 3.15 2.13
C ASN A 60 3.23 2.86 0.94
N LEU A 61 3.86 1.68 0.92
CA LEU A 61 4.65 1.21 -0.21
C LEU A 61 3.76 1.05 -1.46
N ALA A 62 2.59 0.42 -1.31
CA ALA A 62 1.63 0.26 -2.39
C ALA A 62 1.13 1.62 -2.91
N VAL A 63 0.82 2.59 -2.04
CA VAL A 63 0.45 3.95 -2.46
C VAL A 63 1.56 4.61 -3.29
N SER A 64 2.82 4.47 -2.86
CA SER A 64 3.98 5.03 -3.59
C SER A 64 4.17 4.35 -4.96
N LEU A 65 4.02 3.03 -5.03
CA LEU A 65 4.10 2.28 -6.29
C LEU A 65 2.94 2.62 -7.23
N HIS A 66 1.72 2.75 -6.71
CA HIS A 66 0.55 3.17 -7.51
C HIS A 66 0.80 4.57 -8.10
N THR A 67 1.32 5.49 -7.29
CA THR A 67 1.68 6.84 -7.74
C THR A 67 2.73 6.79 -8.86
N ARG A 68 3.71 5.88 -8.77
CA ARG A 68 4.72 5.71 -9.83
C ARG A 68 4.13 5.07 -11.08
N PHE A 69 3.26 4.08 -10.93
CA PHE A 69 2.50 3.46 -12.01
C PHE A 69 1.73 4.52 -12.81
N GLU A 70 1.00 5.42 -12.16
CA GLU A 70 0.26 6.50 -12.85
C GLU A 70 1.15 7.42 -13.70
N LYS A 71 2.47 7.47 -13.44
CA LYS A 71 3.43 8.31 -14.17
C LYS A 71 4.21 7.56 -15.24
N THR A 72 4.30 6.24 -15.13
CA THR A 72 5.22 5.41 -15.94
C THR A 72 4.52 4.29 -16.69
N GLU A 73 3.31 3.93 -16.28
CA GLU A 73 2.56 2.77 -16.75
C GLU A 73 3.32 1.44 -16.62
N ASP A 74 4.29 1.35 -15.69
CA ASP A 74 5.04 0.12 -15.44
C ASP A 74 4.12 -0.95 -14.84
N LYS A 75 3.83 -2.00 -15.62
CA LYS A 75 2.96 -3.09 -15.21
C LYS A 75 3.45 -3.81 -13.96
N ASN A 76 4.76 -3.85 -13.72
CA ASN A 76 5.29 -4.46 -12.50
C ASN A 76 4.86 -3.70 -11.25
N ASP A 77 4.66 -2.38 -11.35
CA ASP A 77 4.21 -1.58 -10.21
C ASP A 77 2.78 -1.93 -9.83
N ILE A 78 1.85 -2.01 -10.80
CA ILE A 78 0.45 -2.32 -10.48
C ILE A 78 0.28 -3.75 -9.93
N ASP A 79 1.09 -4.71 -10.42
CA ASP A 79 1.09 -6.07 -9.85
C ASP A 79 1.57 -6.06 -8.40
N ASN A 80 2.67 -5.35 -8.11
CA ASN A 80 3.18 -5.23 -6.74
C ASN A 80 2.18 -4.49 -5.81
N VAL A 81 1.47 -3.47 -6.30
CA VAL A 81 0.43 -2.76 -5.54
C VAL A 81 -0.64 -3.73 -5.04
N ILE A 82 -1.13 -4.60 -5.94
CA ILE A 82 -2.18 -5.57 -5.61
C ILE A 82 -1.67 -6.58 -4.57
N GLU A 83 -0.46 -7.10 -4.74
CA GLU A 83 0.13 -8.06 -3.81
C GLU A 83 0.35 -7.44 -2.42
N TYR A 84 0.87 -6.21 -2.34
CA TYR A 84 1.08 -5.55 -1.04
C TYR A 84 -0.24 -5.18 -0.34
N TYR A 85 -1.27 -4.76 -1.09
CA TYR A 85 -2.58 -4.54 -0.49
C TYR A 85 -3.21 -5.85 0.01
N ARG A 86 -3.10 -6.95 -0.74
CA ARG A 86 -3.55 -8.28 -0.28
C ARG A 86 -2.85 -8.72 0.99
N GLU A 87 -1.52 -8.56 1.06
CA GLU A 87 -0.75 -8.88 2.26
C GLU A 87 -1.21 -8.01 3.45
N ALA A 88 -1.41 -6.71 3.23
CA ALA A 88 -1.90 -5.81 4.27
C ALA A 88 -3.31 -6.19 4.77
N VAL A 89 -4.22 -6.64 3.89
CA VAL A 89 -5.57 -7.10 4.27
C VAL A 89 -5.45 -8.35 5.15
N ASN A 90 -4.65 -9.32 4.73
CA ASN A 90 -4.46 -10.59 5.44
C ASN A 90 -3.85 -10.43 6.83
N LEU A 91 -3.01 -9.41 7.03
CA LEU A 91 -2.36 -9.14 8.30
C LEU A 91 -3.22 -8.31 9.27
N ARG A 92 -4.30 -7.67 8.80
CA ARG A 92 -5.18 -6.87 9.66
C ARG A 92 -6.24 -7.74 10.35
N PRO A 93 -6.47 -7.56 11.65
CA PRO A 93 -7.60 -8.19 12.33
C PRO A 93 -8.94 -7.78 11.72
N GLU A 94 -9.91 -8.69 11.77
CA GLU A 94 -11.29 -8.41 11.40
C GLU A 94 -11.85 -7.24 12.22
N GLY A 95 -12.56 -6.32 11.58
CA GLY A 95 -13.12 -5.12 12.22
C GLY A 95 -12.12 -3.99 12.49
N HIS A 96 -10.88 -4.06 11.98
CA HIS A 96 -9.93 -2.95 12.08
C HIS A 96 -10.48 -1.69 11.39
N GLN A 97 -10.36 -0.52 12.04
CA GLN A 97 -10.95 0.75 11.59
C GLN A 97 -10.54 1.16 10.16
N ASP A 98 -9.30 0.84 9.77
CA ASP A 98 -8.76 1.18 8.45
C ASP A 98 -9.07 0.11 7.37
N MET A 99 -9.77 -0.99 7.70
CA MET A 99 -10.07 -2.07 6.75
C MET A 99 -10.86 -1.57 5.52
N PRO A 100 -11.89 -0.70 5.65
CA PRO A 100 -12.64 -0.19 4.50
C PRO A 100 -11.75 0.54 3.48
N GLU A 101 -10.81 1.37 3.95
CA GLU A 101 -9.90 2.12 3.08
C GLU A 101 -8.96 1.18 2.30
N LEU A 102 -8.47 0.15 2.98
CA LEU A 102 -7.55 -0.82 2.40
C LEU A 102 -8.23 -1.69 1.33
N LEU A 103 -9.43 -2.19 1.62
CA LEU A 103 -10.25 -2.95 0.66
C LEU A 103 -10.60 -2.08 -0.56
N SER A 104 -10.98 -0.82 -0.33
CA SER A 104 -11.25 0.12 -1.43
C SER A 104 -10.03 0.36 -2.31
N SER A 105 -8.85 0.55 -1.69
CA SER A 105 -7.58 0.72 -2.40
C SER A 105 -7.21 -0.52 -3.23
N LEU A 106 -7.40 -1.73 -2.69
CA LEU A 106 -7.21 -2.98 -3.41
C LEU A 106 -8.18 -3.11 -4.59
N GLY A 107 -9.46 -2.83 -4.38
CA GLY A 107 -10.47 -2.88 -5.44
C GLY A 107 -10.18 -1.90 -6.58
N LEU A 108 -9.69 -0.69 -6.26
CA LEU A 108 -9.26 0.28 -7.27
C LEU A 108 -8.04 -0.21 -8.06
N ALA A 109 -7.04 -0.81 -7.40
CA ALA A 109 -5.86 -1.34 -8.07
C ALA A 109 -6.22 -2.49 -9.03
N LEU A 110 -7.09 -3.42 -8.62
CA LEU A 110 -7.59 -4.50 -9.45
C LEU A 110 -8.35 -3.98 -10.67
N ARG A 111 -9.22 -2.98 -10.49
CA ARG A 111 -9.92 -2.31 -11.61
C ARG A 111 -8.94 -1.68 -12.60
N VAL A 112 -7.87 -1.04 -12.10
CA VAL A 112 -6.83 -0.45 -12.95
C VAL A 112 -6.12 -1.53 -13.75
N ARG A 113 -5.70 -2.65 -13.11
CA ARG A 113 -5.04 -3.75 -13.82
C ARG A 113 -5.96 -4.40 -14.85
N SER A 114 -7.21 -4.67 -14.49
CA SER A 114 -8.23 -5.20 -15.42
C SER A 114 -8.36 -4.35 -16.68
N ARG A 115 -8.36 -3.02 -16.57
CA ARG A 115 -8.40 -2.12 -17.73
C ARG A 115 -7.17 -2.26 -18.64
N LEU A 116 -6.00 -2.58 -18.08
CA LEU A 116 -4.76 -2.75 -18.84
C LEU A 116 -4.65 -4.12 -19.50
N THR A 117 -5.20 -5.16 -18.88
CA THR A 117 -5.03 -6.57 -19.28
C THR A 117 -6.26 -7.15 -19.98
N GLY A 118 -7.44 -6.55 -19.78
CA GLY A 118 -8.72 -7.15 -20.14
C GLY A 118 -9.14 -8.29 -19.21
N ASP A 119 -8.46 -8.47 -18.08
CA ASP A 119 -8.79 -9.54 -17.13
C ASP A 119 -10.10 -9.23 -16.40
N ARG A 120 -11.12 -10.02 -16.71
CA ARG A 120 -12.44 -9.91 -16.09
C ARG A 120 -12.42 -10.35 -14.62
N SER A 121 -11.56 -11.29 -14.25
CA SER A 121 -11.45 -11.77 -12.87
C SER A 121 -11.02 -10.64 -11.94
N ASP A 122 -10.07 -9.82 -12.37
CA ASP A 122 -9.66 -8.63 -11.61
C ASP A 122 -10.79 -7.61 -11.46
N PHE A 123 -11.60 -7.44 -12.51
CA PHE A 123 -12.74 -6.53 -12.46
C PHE A 123 -13.77 -6.99 -11.43
N ASP A 124 -14.15 -8.27 -11.49
CA ASP A 124 -15.15 -8.87 -10.61
C ASP A 124 -14.65 -8.85 -9.15
N GLN A 125 -13.40 -9.21 -8.88
CA GLN A 125 -12.79 -9.07 -7.55
C GLN A 125 -12.74 -7.61 -7.08
N GLY A 126 -12.47 -6.67 -7.98
CA GLY A 126 -12.48 -5.25 -7.66
C GLY A 126 -13.85 -4.77 -7.16
N ILE A 127 -14.94 -5.30 -7.72
CA ILE A 127 -16.30 -5.03 -7.25
C ILE A 127 -16.54 -5.66 -5.88
N GLU A 128 -16.14 -6.92 -5.69
CA GLU A 128 -16.30 -7.63 -4.42
C GLU A 128 -15.66 -6.85 -3.26
N TYR A 129 -14.41 -6.42 -3.41
CA TYR A 129 -13.73 -5.63 -2.38
C TYR A 129 -14.39 -4.26 -2.12
N GLN A 130 -14.99 -3.65 -3.13
CA GLN A 130 -15.72 -2.39 -2.92
C GLN A 130 -17.04 -2.61 -2.19
N CYS A 131 -17.74 -3.70 -2.49
CA CYS A 131 -18.94 -4.08 -1.73
C CYS A 131 -18.60 -4.38 -0.27
N GLU A 132 -17.50 -5.09 -0.01
CA GLU A 132 -17.02 -5.36 1.35
C GLU A 132 -16.59 -4.07 2.08
N ALA A 133 -15.89 -3.16 1.41
CA ALA A 133 -15.54 -1.87 2.00
C ALA A 133 -16.78 -1.09 2.44
N ILE A 134 -17.84 -1.08 1.62
CA ILE A 134 -19.10 -0.40 1.94
C ILE A 134 -19.80 -1.06 3.14
N SER A 135 -19.82 -2.39 3.23
CA SER A 135 -20.52 -3.09 4.31
C SER A 135 -19.89 -2.85 5.69
N LEU A 136 -18.61 -2.47 5.73
CA LEU A 136 -17.88 -2.14 6.96
C LEU A 136 -18.02 -0.67 7.38
N LEU A 137 -18.54 0.21 6.51
CA LEU A 137 -18.75 1.62 6.85
C LEU A 137 -20.08 1.79 7.60
N PRO A 138 -20.11 2.61 8.67
CA PRO A 138 -21.36 2.90 9.37
C PRO A 138 -22.33 3.64 8.44
N GLU A 139 -23.59 3.25 8.44
CA GLU A 139 -24.65 4.01 7.76
C GLU A 139 -24.68 5.43 8.35
N ARG A 140 -24.61 6.45 7.50
CA ARG A 140 -24.79 7.84 7.95
C ARG A 140 -26.21 7.98 8.50
N GLN A 141 -26.32 8.30 9.80
CA GLN A 141 -27.57 8.69 10.46
C GLN A 141 -28.07 10.04 9.94
#